data_AF-A0A502Y371-F1
#
_entry.id   AF-A0A502Y371-F1
#
_cell.length_a   1.000
_cell.length_b   1.000
_cell.length_c   1.000
_cell.angle_alpha   90.00
_cell.angle_beta   90.00
_cell.angle_gamma   90.00
#
_symmetry.space_group_name_H-M   'P 1'
#
loop_
_entity.id
_entity.type
_entity.pdbx_description
1 polymer ?
#
loop_
_entity_poly.entity_id
_entity_poly.type
_entity_poly.pdbx_seq_one_letter_code
_entity_poly.pdbx_strand_id
1 'polypeptide(L)' 'MTKTPEVAPPLLAETSPDRPVNCEVALETAFAALVATSTAQGWTPEETAETLYKLAVEHLEQLKATAA' A
#
# COMPACT_ATOMS: atom_id res chain seq x y z
N MET A 1 19.38 -8.32 -5.70
CA MET A 1 18.13 -9.10 -5.82
C MET A 1 17.07 -8.33 -5.08
N THR A 2 16.11 -7.73 -5.76
CA THR A 2 14.98 -7.07 -5.11
C THR A 2 14.06 -8.15 -4.57
N LYS A 3 14.04 -8.33 -3.25
CA LYS A 3 13.06 -9.20 -2.60
C LYS A 3 11.70 -8.52 -2.76
N THR A 4 10.78 -9.15 -3.49
CA THR A 4 9.39 -8.69 -3.58
C THR A 4 8.82 -8.61 -2.16
N PRO A 5 8.21 -7.49 -1.76
CA PRO A 5 7.53 -7.44 -0.48
C PRO A 5 6.43 -8.51 -0.44
N GLU A 6 6.49 -9.38 0.57
CA GLU A 6 5.54 -10.48 0.77
C GLU A 6 4.27 -9.91 1.43
N VAL A 7 3.23 -9.65 0.65
CA VAL A 7 1.89 -9.30 1.15
C VAL A 7 1.09 -10.58 1.31
N ALA A 8 0.59 -10.84 2.53
CA ALA A 8 -0.20 -12.03 2.81
C ALA A 8 -1.57 -12.01 2.09
N PRO A 9 -2.12 -13.17 1.70
CA PRO A 9 -3.47 -13.23 1.15
C PRO A 9 -4.52 -12.81 2.21
N PRO A 10 -5.71 -12.35 1.81
CA PRO A 10 -6.78 -12.04 2.74
C PRO A 10 -7.10 -13.22 3.65
N LEU A 11 -7.15 -12.98 4.96
CA LEU A 11 -7.54 -13.99 5.96
C LEU A 11 -9.06 -14.06 6.15
N LEU A 12 -9.73 -12.93 5.91
CA LEU A 12 -11.17 -12.77 6.15
C LEU A 12 -11.95 -12.75 4.83
N ALA A 13 -13.17 -13.31 4.88
CA ALA A 13 -14.11 -13.30 3.78
C ALA A 13 -14.52 -11.87 3.40
N GLU A 14 -14.96 -11.68 2.14
CA GLU A 14 -15.32 -10.37 1.58
C GLU A 14 -16.39 -9.61 2.37
N THR A 15 -17.34 -10.33 2.96
CA THR A 15 -18.44 -9.75 3.74
C THR A 15 -18.05 -9.41 5.17
N SER A 16 -16.81 -9.69 5.60
CA SER A 16 -16.37 -9.41 6.96
C SER A 16 -16.11 -7.91 7.14
N PRO A 17 -16.69 -7.27 8.17
CA PRO A 17 -16.45 -5.85 8.45
C PRO A 17 -14.99 -5.54 8.80
N ASP A 18 -14.23 -6.54 9.27
CA ASP A 18 -12.83 -6.39 9.67
C ASP A 18 -11.85 -6.65 8.51
N ARG A 19 -12.34 -7.01 7.32
CA ARG A 19 -11.48 -7.28 6.15
C ARG A 19 -10.61 -6.07 5.76
N PRO A 20 -11.07 -4.81 5.83
CA PRO A 20 -10.22 -3.65 5.57
C PRO A 20 -9.02 -3.58 6.53
N VAL A 21 -9.25 -3.78 7.83
CA VAL A 21 -8.17 -3.81 8.84
C VAL A 21 -7.20 -4.97 8.58
N ASN A 22 -7.72 -6.14 8.16
CA ASN A 22 -6.85 -7.24 7.75
C ASN A 22 -5.96 -6.89 6.55
N CYS A 23 -6.48 -6.13 5.59
CA CYS A 23 -5.71 -5.63 4.44
C CYS A 23 -4.60 -4.66 4.88
N GLU A 24 -4.89 -3.74 5.80
CA GLU A 24 -3.91 -2.80 6.35
C GLU A 24 -2.72 -3.54 6.98
N VAL A 25 -3.00 -4.49 7.86
CA VAL A 25 -1.97 -5.31 8.52
C VAL A 25 -1.13 -6.10 7.51
N ALA A 26 -1.76 -6.64 6.46
CA ALA A 26 -1.06 -7.38 5.42
C ALA A 26 -0.10 -6.49 4.60
N LEU A 27 -0.39 -5.19 4.48
CA LEU A 27 0.41 -4.23 3.71
C LEU A 27 1.49 -3.52 4.54
N GLU A 28 1.36 -3.44 5.87
CA GLU A 28 2.20 -2.62 6.74
C GLU A 28 3.71 -2.88 6.57
N THR A 29 4.13 -4.14 6.55
CA THR A 29 5.55 -4.50 6.38
C THR A 29 6.09 -4.12 5.00
N ALA A 30 5.28 -4.33 3.95
CA ALA A 30 5.63 -3.96 2.59
C ALA A 30 5.75 -2.44 2.43
N PHE A 31 4.82 -1.70 3.03
CA PHE A 31 4.80 -0.24 3.04
C PHE A 31 6.03 0.32 3.76
N ALA A 32 6.36 -0.19 4.95
CA ALA A 32 7.55 0.23 5.70
C ALA A 32 8.85 -0.02 4.91
N ALA A 33 8.96 -1.16 4.23
CA ALA A 33 10.11 -1.47 3.38
C ALA A 33 10.24 -0.51 2.19
N LEU A 34 9.13 -0.12 1.57
CA LEU A 34 9.12 0.85 0.49
C LEU A 34 9.57 2.23 0.99
N VAL A 35 9.03 2.70 2.11
CA VAL A 35 9.43 3.97 2.74
C VAL A 35 10.93 3.97 3.08
N ALA A 36 11.42 2.90 3.71
CA ALA A 36 12.84 2.75 4.04
C ALA A 36 13.73 2.76 2.79
N THR A 37 13.28 2.11 1.72
CA THR A 37 14.02 2.10 0.44
C THR A 37 14.07 3.48 -0.19
N SER A 38 12.94 4.19 -0.25
CA SER A 38 12.86 5.55 -0.81
C SER A 38 13.76 6.51 -0.04
N THR A 39 13.68 6.52 1.30
CA THR A 39 14.51 7.38 2.14
C THR A 39 15.99 7.06 2.04
N ALA A 40 16.36 5.77 1.91
CA ALA A 40 17.75 5.37 1.66
C ALA A 40 18.30 5.84 0.29
N GLN A 41 17.42 6.16 -0.67
CA GLN A 41 17.80 6.75 -1.96
C GLN A 41 17.87 8.29 -1.92
N GLY A 42 17.60 8.91 -0.77
CA GLY A 42 17.76 10.36 -0.57
C GLY A 42 16.46 11.16 -0.69
N TRP A 43 15.32 10.52 -0.89
CA TRP A 43 14.01 11.19 -0.77
C TRP A 43 13.72 11.53 0.69
N THR A 44 13.11 12.69 0.94
CA THR A 44 12.67 13.03 2.29
C THR A 44 11.50 12.14 2.74
N PRO A 45 11.29 11.97 4.05
CA PRO A 45 10.11 11.27 4.57
C PRO A 45 8.79 11.88 4.07
N GLU A 46 8.70 13.21 4.03
CA GLU A 46 7.53 13.95 3.58
C GLU A 46 7.26 13.72 2.09
N GLU A 47 8.26 13.89 1.21
CA GLU A 47 8.12 13.63 -0.24
C GLU A 47 7.67 12.19 -0.51
N THR A 48 8.26 11.24 0.23
CA THR A 48 7.91 9.82 0.11
C THR A 48 6.46 9.59 0.50
N ALA A 49 6.02 10.12 1.65
CA ALA A 49 4.66 9.95 2.15
C ALA A 49 3.62 10.61 1.24
N GLU A 50 3.86 11.86 0.82
CA GLU A 50 2.96 12.59 -0.07
C GLU A 50 2.80 11.90 -1.42
N THR A 51 3.91 11.41 -1.98
CA THR A 51 3.89 10.69 -3.27
C THR A 51 3.14 9.37 -3.15
N LEU A 52 3.37 8.58 -2.10
CA LEU A 52 2.66 7.32 -1.87
C LEU A 52 1.16 7.54 -1.69
N TYR A 53 0.77 8.56 -0.93
CA TYR A 53 -0.63 8.96 -0.77
C TYR A 53 -1.27 9.31 -2.12
N LYS A 54 -0.61 10.16 -2.91
CA LYS A 54 -1.10 10.55 -4.25
C LYS A 54 -1.31 9.34 -5.15
N LEU A 55 -0.32 8.45 -5.24
CA LEU A 55 -0.40 7.24 -6.08
C LEU A 55 -1.57 6.32 -5.66
N ALA A 56 -1.77 6.13 -4.36
CA ALA A 56 -2.87 5.31 -3.84
C ALA A 56 -4.24 5.90 -4.18
N VAL A 57 -4.40 7.22 -4.02
CA VAL A 57 -5.65 7.92 -4.36
C VAL A 57 -5.92 7.85 -5.86
N GLU A 58 -4.93 8.15 -6.70
CA GLU A 58 -5.08 8.09 -8.17
C GLU A 58 -5.46 6.68 -8.64
N HIS A 59 -4.84 5.64 -8.08
CA HIS A 59 -5.18 4.26 -8.41
C HIS A 59 -6.63 3.91 -8.01
N LEU A 60 -7.07 4.33 -6.81
CA LEU A 60 -8.44 4.11 -6.36
C LEU A 60 -9.46 4.79 -7.28
N GLU A 61 -9.20 6.02 -7.70
CA GLU A 61 -10.08 6.73 -8.64
C GLU A 61 -10.14 6.05 -10.00
N GLN A 62 -9.04 5.51 -10.50
CA GLN A 62 -9.03 4.70 -11.74
C GLN A 62 -9.88 3.43 -11.63
N LEU A 63 -9.81 2.73 -10.50
CA LEU A 63 -10.63 1.55 -10.24
C LEU A 63 -12.13 1.89 -10.23
N LYS A 64 -12.51 3.00 -9.59
CA LYS A 64 -13.89 3.49 -9.59
C LYS A 64 -14.37 3.86 -10.98
N ALA A 65 -13.53 4.53 -11.78
CA ALA A 65 -13.86 4.93 -13.14
C ALA A 65 -14.03 3.73 -14.09
N THR A 66 -13.32 2.62 -13.83
CA THR A 66 -13.41 1.38 -14.63
C THR A 66 -14.62 0.52 -14.23
N ALA A 67 -15.12 0.68 -13.00
CA ALA A 67 -16.28 -0.04 -12.48
C ALA A 67 -17.62 0.65 -12.79
N ALA A 68 -17.60 1.82 -13.42
CA ALA A 68 -18.78 2.60 -13.84
C ALA A 68 -19.15 2.31 -15.31
#